data_AF-A0AAW0MGR5-F1
#
_entry.id   AF-A0AAW0MGR5-F1
#
_cell.length_a   1.000
_cell.length_b   1.000
_cell.length_c   1.000
_cell.angle_alpha   90.00
_cell.angle_beta   90.00
_cell.angle_gamma   90.00
#
_symmetry.space_group_name_H-M   'P 1'
#
loop_
_entity.id
_entity.type
_entity.pdbx_description
1 polymer ?
#
loop_
_entity_poly.entity_id
_entity_poly.type
_entity_poly.pdbx_seq_one_letter_code
_entity_poly.pdbx_strand_id
1 'polypeptide(L)'
;MLIADDNTVIIGSANINDRSMLGKRDSEVAVIPYQAGKYALSLRLECFRMILGANTDPSINISDPISDMFYKEVWLSTCDRNATIYQKVFRCLPSSDVRSITDLDGFLSKPGLDKEDPAKAREELKKIRGFAVQFPLLFLSEQNLLPPIGSKEAMVPMEIWT
;
A
#
# COMPACT_ATOMS: atom_id res chain seq x y z
N MET A 1 7.40 -4.94 -9.93
CA MET A 1 6.67 -4.75 -11.20
C MET A 1 6.49 -3.27 -11.44
N LEU A 2 6.74 -2.80 -12.67
CA LEU A 2 6.52 -1.43 -13.10
C LEU A 2 5.73 -1.44 -14.42
N ILE A 3 4.75 -0.54 -14.57
CA ILE A 3 4.00 -0.33 -15.81
C ILE A 3 4.09 1.17 -16.12
N ALA A 4 4.42 1.52 -17.37
CA ALA A 4 4.46 2.88 -17.85
C ALA A 4 3.66 3.02 -19.15
N ASP A 5 2.84 4.08 -19.22
CA ASP A 5 2.08 4.53 -20.39
C ASP A 5 1.22 3.45 -21.08
N ASP A 6 0.82 2.41 -20.34
CA ASP A 6 0.15 1.21 -20.87
C ASP A 6 0.85 0.61 -22.11
N ASN A 7 2.17 0.77 -22.21
CA ASN A 7 2.97 0.23 -23.32
C ASN A 7 4.29 -0.43 -22.91
N THR A 8 4.75 -0.17 -21.70
CA THR A 8 6.01 -0.70 -21.17
C THR A 8 5.75 -1.37 -19.83
N VAL A 9 6.30 -2.56 -19.65
CA VAL A 9 6.22 -3.31 -18.38
C VAL A 9 7.60 -3.84 -18.03
N ILE A 10 7.96 -3.75 -16.74
CA ILE A 10 9.10 -4.43 -16.16
C ILE A 10 8.59 -5.41 -15.09
N ILE A 11 8.89 -6.69 -15.26
CA ILE A 11 8.58 -7.75 -14.29
C ILE A 11 9.90 -8.40 -13.88
N GLY A 12 10.12 -8.57 -12.59
CA GLY A 12 11.36 -9.13 -12.08
C GLY A 12 11.33 -9.32 -10.57
N SER A 13 12.43 -9.83 -10.04
CA SER A 13 12.65 -10.04 -8.60
C SER A 13 13.19 -8.78 -7.90
N ALA A 14 13.76 -7.83 -8.65
CA ALA A 14 14.38 -6.62 -8.10
C ALA A 14 13.38 -5.70 -7.40
N ASN A 15 13.65 -5.39 -6.12
CA ASN A 15 12.97 -4.35 -5.37
C ASN A 15 13.52 -2.96 -5.72
N ILE A 16 12.77 -1.89 -5.41
CA ILE A 16 13.25 -0.51 -5.56
C ILE A 16 14.10 -0.15 -4.33
N ASN A 17 15.33 -0.63 -4.31
CA ASN A 17 16.31 -0.40 -3.26
C ASN A 17 17.75 -0.66 -3.79
N ASP A 18 18.77 -0.25 -3.05
CA ASP A 18 20.17 -0.38 -3.47
C ASP A 18 20.61 -1.85 -3.53
N ARG A 19 20.06 -2.67 -2.63
CA ARG A 19 20.32 -4.11 -2.58
C ARG A 19 20.01 -4.84 -3.88
N SER A 20 18.89 -4.52 -4.52
CA SER A 20 18.50 -5.10 -5.80
C SER A 20 19.03 -4.33 -7.02
N MET A 21 19.22 -3.01 -6.92
CA MET A 21 19.46 -2.15 -8.11
C MET A 21 20.94 -1.87 -8.42
N LEU A 22 21.87 -1.97 -7.44
CA LEU A 22 23.29 -1.65 -7.67
C LEU A 22 24.07 -2.73 -8.44
N GLY A 23 23.53 -3.94 -8.57
CA GLY A 23 24.12 -5.06 -9.31
C GLY A 23 25.38 -5.70 -8.68
N LYS A 24 25.93 -5.11 -7.62
CA LYS A 24 27.06 -5.65 -6.84
C LYS A 24 26.63 -6.37 -5.55
N ARG A 25 25.33 -6.36 -5.24
CA ARG A 25 24.72 -6.94 -4.03
C ARG A 25 23.95 -8.21 -4.39
N ASP A 26 22.62 -8.18 -4.33
CA ASP A 26 21.81 -9.37 -4.60
C ASP A 26 21.78 -9.67 -6.11
N SER A 27 21.68 -10.96 -6.46
CA SER A 27 21.52 -11.40 -7.85
C SER A 27 20.04 -11.33 -8.22
N GLU A 28 19.70 -10.44 -9.16
CA GLU A 28 18.33 -10.18 -9.58
C GLU A 28 18.11 -10.51 -11.06
N VAL A 29 16.85 -10.82 -11.41
CA VAL A 29 16.43 -10.99 -12.80
C VAL A 29 15.20 -10.14 -13.09
N ALA A 30 15.18 -9.48 -14.24
CA ALA A 30 14.04 -8.73 -14.73
C ALA A 30 13.91 -8.88 -16.24
N VAL A 31 12.66 -8.82 -16.73
CA VAL A 31 12.32 -8.86 -18.14
C VAL A 31 11.56 -7.59 -18.53
N ILE A 32 11.91 -7.06 -19.69
CA ILE A 32 11.17 -5.99 -20.38
C ILE A 32 10.64 -6.60 -21.68
N PRO A 33 9.34 -6.94 -21.76
CA PRO A 33 8.78 -7.54 -22.97
C PRO A 33 8.81 -6.54 -24.13
N TYR A 34 9.22 -6.99 -25.31
CA TYR A 34 9.21 -6.18 -26.53
C TYR A 34 7.75 -5.95 -27.00
N GLN A 35 7.42 -4.70 -27.38
CA GLN A 35 6.07 -4.30 -27.84
C GLN A 35 4.94 -4.71 -26.89
N ALA A 36 5.04 -4.30 -25.62
CA ALA A 36 4.12 -4.73 -24.57
C ALA A 36 2.76 -4.01 -24.56
N GLY A 37 2.41 -3.13 -25.51
CA GLY A 37 1.14 -2.36 -25.54
C GLY A 37 -0.10 -3.07 -25.01
N LYS A 38 -0.55 -4.12 -25.72
CA LYS A 38 -1.74 -4.89 -25.31
C LYS A 38 -1.55 -5.60 -23.97
N TYR A 39 -0.34 -6.09 -23.72
CA TYR A 39 0.00 -6.80 -22.48
C TYR A 39 -0.02 -5.86 -21.28
N ALA A 40 0.62 -4.70 -21.39
CA ALA A 40 0.70 -3.65 -20.39
C ALA A 40 -0.68 -3.16 -19.97
N LEU A 41 -1.51 -2.78 -20.95
CA LEU A 41 -2.90 -2.39 -20.70
C LEU A 41 -3.69 -3.50 -20.01
N SER A 42 -3.59 -4.74 -20.50
CA SER A 42 -4.31 -5.86 -19.90
C SER A 42 -3.90 -6.13 -18.45
N LEU A 43 -2.58 -6.06 -18.18
CA LEU A 43 -2.02 -6.27 -16.85
C LEU A 43 -2.45 -5.16 -15.89
N ARG A 44 -2.38 -3.89 -16.31
CA ARG A 44 -2.83 -2.76 -15.50
C ARG A 44 -4.33 -2.84 -15.21
N LEU A 45 -5.15 -3.21 -16.20
CA LEU A 45 -6.59 -3.43 -16.00
C LEU A 45 -6.85 -4.52 -14.96
N GLU A 46 -6.17 -5.67 -15.04
CA GLU A 46 -6.32 -6.74 -14.04
C GLU A 46 -5.90 -6.29 -12.64
N CYS A 47 -4.79 -5.57 -12.51
CA CYS A 47 -4.38 -4.98 -11.24
C CYS A 47 -5.46 -4.06 -10.68
N PHE A 48 -5.98 -3.12 -11.50
CA PHE A 48 -7.01 -2.18 -11.06
C PHE A 48 -8.32 -2.88 -10.70
N ARG A 49 -8.73 -3.88 -11.47
CA ARG A 49 -9.93 -4.68 -11.15
C ARG A 49 -9.85 -5.33 -9.78
N MET A 50 -8.71 -5.92 -9.46
CA MET A 50 -8.48 -6.57 -8.18
C MET A 50 -8.44 -5.56 -7.04
N ILE A 51 -7.57 -4.54 -7.13
CA ILE A 51 -7.30 -3.64 -6.01
C ILE A 51 -8.44 -2.65 -5.74
N LEU A 52 -9.25 -2.30 -6.75
CA LEU A 52 -10.39 -1.39 -6.61
C LEU A 52 -11.73 -2.12 -6.47
N GLY A 53 -11.74 -3.45 -6.65
CA GLY A 53 -12.97 -4.26 -6.58
C GLY A 53 -13.85 -4.17 -7.82
N ALA A 54 -13.33 -3.73 -8.97
CA ALA A 54 -14.10 -3.66 -10.22
C ALA A 54 -14.47 -5.05 -10.78
N ASN A 55 -13.90 -6.13 -10.25
CA ASN A 55 -14.35 -7.50 -10.54
C ASN A 55 -15.75 -7.81 -10.01
N THR A 56 -16.16 -7.16 -8.92
CA THR A 56 -17.48 -7.36 -8.29
C THR A 56 -18.43 -6.20 -8.53
N ASP A 57 -17.92 -5.03 -8.94
CA ASP A 57 -18.73 -3.87 -9.31
C ASP A 57 -18.35 -3.33 -10.71
N PRO A 58 -19.15 -3.64 -11.74
CA PRO A 58 -18.96 -3.15 -13.11
C PRO A 58 -19.10 -1.63 -13.30
N SER A 59 -19.66 -0.90 -12.32
CA SER A 59 -19.81 0.57 -12.41
C SER A 59 -18.48 1.31 -12.24
N ILE A 60 -17.45 0.64 -11.73
CA ILE A 60 -16.12 1.22 -11.52
C ILE A 60 -15.39 1.27 -12.87
N ASN A 61 -15.35 2.46 -13.48
CA ASN A 61 -14.59 2.68 -14.71
C ASN A 61 -13.09 2.82 -14.41
N ILE A 62 -12.30 1.90 -14.98
CA ILE A 62 -10.84 1.81 -14.80
C ILE A 62 -10.08 1.95 -16.13
N SER A 63 -10.75 2.43 -17.18
CA SER A 63 -10.21 2.46 -18.54
C SER A 63 -9.14 3.55 -18.71
N ASP A 64 -9.42 4.77 -18.24
CA ASP A 64 -8.50 5.90 -18.28
C ASP A 64 -7.82 6.09 -16.90
N PRO A 65 -6.54 5.72 -16.75
CA PRO A 65 -5.83 5.76 -15.47
C PRO A 65 -5.37 7.16 -15.05
N ILE A 66 -5.45 8.17 -15.93
CA ILE A 66 -4.94 9.53 -15.67
C ILE A 66 -6.04 10.59 -15.61
N SER A 67 -7.27 10.24 -15.96
CA SER A 67 -8.40 11.17 -15.82
C SER A 67 -8.61 11.61 -14.38
N ASP A 68 -8.96 12.89 -14.20
CA ASP A 68 -9.31 13.47 -12.90
C ASP A 68 -10.41 12.68 -12.19
N MET A 69 -11.40 12.22 -12.96
CA MET A 69 -12.50 11.39 -12.46
C MET A 69 -11.99 10.09 -11.87
N PHE A 70 -11.13 9.36 -12.59
CA PHE A 70 -10.54 8.13 -12.07
C PHE A 70 -9.67 8.40 -10.84
N TYR A 71 -8.76 9.37 -10.92
CA TYR A 71 -7.81 9.63 -9.84
C TYR A 71 -8.51 10.08 -8.55
N LYS A 72 -9.44 11.03 -8.62
CA LYS A 72 -10.09 11.62 -7.43
C LYS A 72 -11.25 10.74 -6.93
N GLU A 73 -12.19 10.42 -7.82
CA GLU A 73 -13.46 9.80 -7.44
C GLU A 73 -13.38 8.27 -7.32
N VAL A 74 -12.41 7.63 -7.98
CA VAL A 74 -12.23 6.17 -7.90
C VAL A 74 -11.04 5.82 -7.00
N TRP A 75 -9.83 6.24 -7.37
CA TRP A 75 -8.60 5.82 -6.69
C TRP A 75 -8.50 6.40 -5.28
N LEU A 76 -8.44 7.73 -5.16
CA LEU A 76 -8.29 8.39 -3.85
C LEU A 76 -9.48 8.12 -2.93
N SER A 77 -10.71 8.27 -3.43
CA SER A 77 -11.93 8.00 -2.66
C SER A 77 -11.98 6.56 -2.12
N THR A 78 -11.59 5.56 -2.92
CA THR A 78 -11.56 4.16 -2.46
C THR A 78 -10.49 3.95 -1.39
N CYS A 79 -9.28 4.48 -1.61
CA CYS A 79 -8.17 4.39 -0.65
C CYS A 79 -8.53 5.03 0.70
N ASP A 80 -9.11 6.23 0.69
CA ASP A 80 -9.50 6.97 1.90
C ASP A 80 -10.66 6.29 2.63
N ARG A 81 -11.71 5.90 1.91
CA ARG A 81 -12.85 5.17 2.47
C ARG A 81 -12.40 3.88 3.14
N ASN A 82 -11.59 3.08 2.45
CA ASN A 82 -11.14 1.80 2.97
C ASN A 82 -10.24 2.00 4.20
N ALA A 83 -9.27 2.91 4.13
CA ALA A 83 -8.40 3.23 5.26
C ALA A 83 -9.20 3.69 6.49
N THR A 84 -10.17 4.60 6.31
CA THR A 84 -11.05 5.08 7.39
C THR A 84 -11.86 3.94 8.01
N ILE A 85 -12.41 3.03 7.21
CA ILE A 85 -13.18 1.89 7.73
C ILE A 85 -12.26 0.92 8.48
N TYR A 86 -11.11 0.54 7.92
CA TYR A 86 -10.16 -0.35 8.61
C TYR A 86 -9.69 0.25 9.95
N GLN A 87 -9.39 1.55 9.95
CA GLN A 87 -8.98 2.27 11.16
C GLN A 87 -10.08 2.30 12.22
N LYS A 88 -11.33 2.57 11.83
CA LYS A 88 -12.48 2.56 12.74
C LYS A 88 -12.78 1.17 13.28
N VAL A 89 -12.77 0.16 12.40
CA VAL A 89 -13.20 -1.19 12.74
C VAL A 89 -12.16 -1.90 13.58
N PHE A 90 -10.89 -1.85 13.17
CA PHE A 90 -9.84 -2.66 13.78
C PHE A 90 -8.84 -1.88 14.60
N ARG A 91 -8.77 -0.54 14.41
CA ARG A 91 -7.68 0.28 14.95
C ARG A 91 -6.33 -0.35 14.61
N CYS A 92 -6.11 -0.65 13.32
CA CYS A 92 -4.91 -1.33 12.85
C CYS A 92 -3.72 -0.36 12.71
N LEU A 93 -2.51 -0.92 12.75
CA LEU A 93 -1.26 -0.21 12.45
C LEU A 93 -0.72 -0.66 11.09
N PRO A 94 0.04 0.17 10.36
CA PRO A 94 0.40 1.55 10.69
C PRO A 94 -0.78 2.53 10.57
N SER A 95 -0.74 3.65 11.30
CA SER A 95 -1.79 4.69 11.26
C SER A 95 -1.21 6.10 11.44
N SER A 96 -1.78 7.09 10.74
CA SER A 96 -1.40 8.51 10.87
C SER A 96 -1.84 9.16 12.18
N ASP A 97 -2.69 8.47 12.97
CA ASP A 97 -3.08 8.88 14.32
C ASP A 97 -1.98 8.59 15.36
N VAL A 98 -0.97 7.80 14.99
CA VAL A 98 0.12 7.37 15.87
C VAL A 98 1.43 7.98 15.38
N ARG A 99 1.81 9.14 15.91
CA ARG A 99 2.99 9.89 15.45
C ARG A 99 4.21 9.65 16.34
N SER A 100 4.00 9.20 17.57
CA SER A 100 5.03 8.90 18.56
C SER A 100 4.84 7.52 19.21
N ILE A 101 5.86 7.06 19.95
CA ILE A 101 5.76 5.84 20.77
C ILE A 101 4.72 6.00 21.88
N THR A 102 4.59 7.21 22.44
CA THR A 102 3.56 7.49 23.46
C THR A 102 2.14 7.38 22.90
N ASP A 103 1.92 7.84 21.66
CA ASP A 103 0.63 7.66 20.99
C ASP A 103 0.33 6.17 20.75
N LEU A 104 1.35 5.37 20.45
CA LEU A 104 1.22 3.95 20.17
C LEU A 104 0.64 3.19 21.37
N ASP A 105 1.17 3.43 22.57
CA ASP A 105 0.68 2.81 23.80
C ASP A 105 -0.79 3.18 24.06
N GLY A 106 -1.10 4.47 23.94
CA GLY A 106 -2.48 4.97 24.08
C GLY A 106 -3.42 4.39 23.02
N PHE A 107 -2.92 4.20 21.80
CA PHE A 107 -3.68 3.68 20.68
C PHE A 107 -4.03 2.20 20.84
N LEU A 108 -3.06 1.38 21.27
CA LEU A 108 -3.19 -0.06 21.50
C LEU A 108 -4.03 -0.41 22.74
N SER A 109 -4.07 0.49 23.73
CA SER A 109 -4.88 0.29 24.94
C SER A 109 -6.39 0.25 24.71
N LYS A 110 -6.85 0.77 23.56
CA LYS A 110 -8.28 0.85 23.21
C LYS A 110 -8.67 -0.22 22.20
N PRO A 111 -9.72 -1.01 22.44
CA PRO A 111 -10.20 -2.00 21.47
C PRO A 111 -10.78 -1.33 20.22
N GLY A 112 -10.76 -2.06 19.10
CA GLY A 112 -11.49 -1.68 17.88
C GLY A 112 -12.98 -2.00 17.98
N LEU A 113 -13.75 -1.44 17.06
CA LEU A 113 -15.19 -1.72 16.94
C LEU A 113 -15.47 -3.21 16.71
N ASP A 114 -14.54 -3.95 16.09
CA ASP A 114 -14.62 -5.40 15.92
C ASP A 114 -14.78 -6.17 17.24
N LYS A 115 -14.19 -5.65 18.33
CA LYS A 115 -14.29 -6.22 19.68
C LYS A 115 -15.43 -5.61 20.49
N GLU A 116 -15.70 -4.32 20.30
CA GLU A 116 -16.75 -3.62 21.05
C GLU A 116 -18.16 -3.96 20.54
N ASP A 117 -18.36 -3.97 19.22
CA ASP A 117 -19.64 -4.25 18.57
C ASP A 117 -19.41 -4.99 17.23
N PRO A 118 -19.27 -6.33 17.27
CA PRO A 118 -19.03 -7.14 16.08
C PRO A 118 -20.12 -7.03 15.02
N ALA A 119 -21.38 -6.75 15.41
CA ALA A 119 -22.48 -6.62 14.48
C ALA A 119 -22.35 -5.33 13.67
N LYS A 120 -22.09 -4.20 14.34
CA LYS A 120 -21.85 -2.92 13.68
C LYS A 120 -20.56 -2.92 12.87
N ALA A 121 -19.51 -3.59 13.35
CA ALA A 121 -18.28 -3.80 12.60
C ALA A 121 -18.56 -4.48 11.25
N ARG A 122 -19.36 -5.55 11.22
CA ARG A 122 -19.76 -6.23 9.98
C ARG A 122 -20.52 -5.30 9.02
N GLU A 123 -21.40 -4.44 9.52
CA GLU A 123 -22.11 -3.47 8.69
C GLU A 123 -21.19 -2.40 8.08
N GLU A 124 -20.19 -1.93 8.83
CA GLU A 124 -19.18 -1.02 8.28
C GLU A 124 -18.31 -1.70 7.20
N LEU A 125 -17.91 -2.95 7.42
CA LEU A 125 -17.07 -3.70 6.48
C LEU A 125 -17.75 -3.97 5.13
N LYS A 126 -19.09 -4.01 5.07
CA LYS A 126 -19.82 -4.12 3.79
C LYS A 126 -19.58 -2.94 2.84
N LYS A 127 -19.10 -1.80 3.36
CA LYS A 127 -18.83 -0.59 2.57
C LYS A 127 -17.45 -0.62 1.91
N ILE A 128 -16.58 -1.56 2.29
CA ILE A 128 -15.27 -1.76 1.67
C ILE A 128 -15.45 -2.21 0.21
N ARG A 129 -14.60 -1.67 -0.67
CA ARG A 129 -14.51 -2.11 -2.07
C ARG A 129 -13.05 -2.27 -2.44
N GLY A 130 -12.70 -3.43 -2.98
CA GLY A 130 -11.30 -3.76 -3.26
C GLY A 130 -10.44 -3.81 -2.00
N PHE A 131 -9.15 -3.57 -2.19
CA PHE A 131 -8.11 -3.70 -1.15
C PHE A 131 -7.23 -2.46 -1.02
N ALA A 132 -7.37 -1.49 -1.93
CA ALA A 132 -6.57 -0.28 -1.89
C ALA A 132 -6.88 0.54 -0.63
N VAL A 133 -5.83 0.97 0.08
CA VAL A 133 -5.89 1.81 1.28
C VAL A 133 -4.86 2.92 1.15
N GLN A 134 -5.16 4.09 1.71
CA GLN A 134 -4.19 5.18 1.75
C GLN A 134 -3.02 4.82 2.68
N PHE A 135 -1.78 4.98 2.19
CA PHE A 135 -0.60 4.73 2.99
C PHE A 135 -0.41 5.83 4.06
N PRO A 136 -0.24 5.49 5.36
CA PRO A 136 -0.20 6.45 6.45
C PRO A 136 1.19 7.09 6.61
N LEU A 137 1.41 8.22 5.93
CA LEU A 137 2.71 8.92 5.91
C LEU A 137 3.14 9.52 7.25
N LEU A 138 2.23 9.68 8.22
CA LEU A 138 2.55 10.29 9.53
C LEU A 138 2.79 9.26 10.63
N PHE A 139 2.77 7.96 10.31
CA PHE A 139 3.03 6.93 11.30
C PHE A 139 4.45 7.04 11.85
N LEU A 140 4.56 7.20 13.17
CA LEU A 140 5.83 7.37 13.90
C LEU A 140 6.72 8.52 13.37
N SER A 141 6.13 9.55 12.75
CA SER A 141 6.88 10.66 12.15
C SER A 141 7.70 11.49 13.14
N GLU A 142 7.40 11.40 14.44
CA GLU A 142 8.12 12.10 15.51
C GLU A 142 9.25 11.26 16.13
N GLN A 143 9.52 10.07 15.57
CA GLN A 143 10.55 9.16 16.05
C GLN A 143 11.72 9.07 15.06
N ASN A 144 12.92 8.86 15.61
CA ASN A 144 14.02 8.37 14.79
C ASN A 144 13.89 6.84 14.68
N LEU A 145 13.53 6.35 13.49
CA LEU A 145 13.32 4.93 13.22
C LEU A 145 14.63 4.16 12.94
N LEU A 146 15.78 4.83 12.99
CA LEU A 146 17.08 4.15 12.91
C LEU A 146 17.34 3.36 14.20
N PRO A 147 18.10 2.26 14.11
CA PRO A 147 18.57 1.53 15.29
C PRO A 147 19.22 2.46 16.33
N PRO A 148 18.88 2.33 17.63
CA PRO A 148 19.50 3.14 18.68
C PRO A 148 21.01 2.95 18.75
N ILE A 149 21.75 4.05 19.01
CA ILE A 149 23.21 4.00 19.15
C ILE A 149 23.59 3.01 20.26
N GLY A 150 24.42 2.03 19.93
CA GLY A 150 24.87 0.98 20.86
C GLY A 150 23.98 -0.27 20.91
N SER A 151 22.89 -0.33 20.12
CA SER A 151 22.14 -1.58 19.92
C SER A 151 22.91 -2.54 18.99
N LYS A 152 22.57 -3.83 19.02
CA LYS A 152 23.19 -4.82 18.12
C LYS A 152 22.90 -4.48 16.66
N GLU A 153 21.71 -3.96 16.39
CA GLU A 153 21.24 -3.55 15.07
C GLU A 153 21.98 -2.29 14.57
N ALA A 154 22.43 -1.40 15.46
CA ALA A 154 23.25 -0.25 15.09
C ALA A 154 24.70 -0.62 14.73
N MET A 155 25.17 -1.82 15.12
CA MET A 155 26.46 -2.35 14.71
C MET A 155 26.42 -2.97 13.29
N VAL A 156 25.22 -3.14 12.74
CA VAL A 156 24.99 -3.70 11.40
C VAL A 156 25.16 -2.59 10.36
N PRO A 157 25.96 -2.79 9.30
CA PRO A 157 26.09 -1.79 8.22
C PRO A 157 24.73 -1.36 7.67
N MET A 158 24.55 -0.05 7.49
CA MET A 158 23.29 0.52 6.97
C MET A 158 22.89 -0.05 5.61
N GLU A 159 23.87 -0.52 4.84
CA GLU A 159 23.70 -1.21 3.56
C GLU A 159 22.82 -2.45 3.61
N ILE A 160 22.56 -3.01 4.80
CA ILE A 160 21.65 -4.14 4.99
C ILE A 160 20.18 -3.72 4.92
N TRP A 161 19.89 -2.45 5.24
CA TRP A 161 18.54 -1.89 5.26
C TRP A 161 18.17 -1.13 3.96
N THR A 162 19.15 -0.90 3.10
CA THR A 162 19.04 -0.17 1.81
C THR A 162 19.32 -1.10 0.64
#